data_AF-A0A6J8CEK2-F1
#
_entry.id   AF-A0A6J8CEK2-F1
#
_cell.length_a   1.000
_cell.length_b   1.000
_cell.length_c   1.000
_cell.angle_alpha   90.00
_cell.angle_beta   90.00
_cell.angle_gamma   90.00
#
_symmetry.space_group_name_H-M   'P 1'
#
loop_
_entity.id
_entity.type
_entity.pdbx_description
1 polymer ?
#
loop_
_entity_poly.entity_id
_entity_poly.type
_entity_poly.pdbx_seq_one_letter_code
_entity_poly.pdbx_strand_id
1 'polypeptide(L)'
;MRRMYRHYRKLQDETTPYEFDAFVVYSSNDTTLVKDTLVQFLEKDNDFKLCLHQRDFRAGENIVDNIIDAICKSREVVIVITQEYLDSQWGKFEIDMSRMQLHQRNKNMLILIMLEDIPYQRMPDSLKHIWQVIICLEIDENLFQLNIIDQNSMFGKRLFESLKT
;
A
#
# COMPACT_ATOMS: atom_id res chain seq x y z
N MET A 1 24.25 1.22 -8.33
CA MET A 1 22.78 1.18 -8.12
C MET A 1 22.07 0.02 -8.82
N ARG A 2 22.09 -0.14 -10.16
CA ARG A 2 21.36 -1.22 -10.89
C ARG A 2 21.63 -2.68 -10.45
N ARG A 3 22.78 -2.97 -9.83
CA ARG A 3 23.14 -4.31 -9.32
C ARG A 3 22.45 -4.68 -7.99
N MET A 4 22.10 -3.68 -7.17
CA MET A 4 21.54 -3.91 -5.82
C MET A 4 20.07 -4.36 -5.88
N TYR A 5 19.25 -3.71 -6.71
CA TYR A 5 17.84 -4.07 -6.92
C TYR A 5 17.65 -5.47 -7.52
N ARG A 6 18.57 -5.92 -8.40
CA ARG A 6 18.59 -7.30 -8.91
C ARG A 6 19.01 -8.32 -7.85
N HIS A 7 19.80 -7.89 -6.86
CA HIS A 7 20.20 -8.73 -5.73
C HIS A 7 19.00 -8.96 -4.80
N TYR A 8 18.25 -7.91 -4.43
CA TYR A 8 16.99 -8.06 -3.68
C TYR A 8 15.97 -8.97 -4.37
N ARG A 9 15.84 -8.86 -5.70
CA ARG A 9 15.00 -9.77 -6.51
C ARG A 9 15.48 -11.22 -6.54
N LYS A 10 16.78 -11.47 -6.33
CA LYS A 10 17.36 -12.82 -6.21
C LYS A 10 17.33 -13.36 -4.78
N LEU A 11 17.17 -12.51 -3.77
CA LEU A 11 17.13 -12.87 -2.36
C LEU A 11 15.74 -13.34 -1.90
N GLN A 12 14.67 -12.99 -2.63
CA GLN A 12 13.42 -13.72 -2.51
C GLN A 12 13.62 -15.09 -3.16
N ASP A 13 14.03 -16.05 -2.34
CA ASP A 13 13.85 -17.46 -2.65
C ASP A 13 12.34 -17.72 -2.64
N GLU A 14 11.79 -18.43 -3.63
CA GLU A 14 10.34 -18.70 -3.71
C GLU A 14 9.80 -19.47 -2.49
N THR A 15 10.70 -19.96 -1.64
CA THR A 15 10.43 -20.74 -0.43
C THR A 15 10.41 -19.92 0.87
N THR A 16 10.93 -18.69 0.88
CA THR A 16 10.91 -17.85 2.10
C THR A 16 9.56 -17.17 2.29
N PRO A 17 8.86 -17.37 3.42
CA PRO A 17 7.61 -16.69 3.69
C PRO A 17 7.83 -15.19 3.83
N TYR A 18 6.87 -14.40 3.37
CA TYR A 18 6.85 -12.96 3.57
C TYR A 18 6.84 -12.62 5.07
N GLU A 19 7.60 -11.59 5.46
CA GLU A 19 7.66 -11.14 6.85
C GLU A 19 6.40 -10.36 7.23
N PHE A 20 5.75 -9.74 6.25
CA PHE A 20 4.54 -8.95 6.39
C PHE A 20 3.49 -9.38 5.37
N ASP A 21 2.22 -9.26 5.73
CA ASP A 21 1.12 -9.45 4.80
C ASP A 21 1.00 -8.26 3.85
N ALA A 22 1.17 -7.04 4.34
CA ALA A 22 1.14 -5.85 3.51
C ALA A 22 2.10 -4.76 3.98
N PHE A 23 2.70 -4.06 3.01
CA PHE A 23 3.34 -2.77 3.24
C PHE A 23 2.32 -1.67 2.95
N VAL A 24 2.05 -0.80 3.93
CA VAL A 24 1.07 0.30 3.78
C VAL A 24 1.78 1.61 3.50
N VAL A 25 1.46 2.20 2.35
CA VAL A 25 1.92 3.52 1.90
C VAL A 25 0.79 4.52 2.09
N TYR A 26 1.06 5.59 2.84
CA TYR A 26 0.08 6.64 3.15
C TYR A 26 0.79 7.96 3.43
N SER A 27 0.06 9.09 3.41
CA SER A 27 0.63 10.40 3.78
C SER A 27 0.86 10.48 5.29
N SER A 28 1.89 11.20 5.73
CA SER A 28 2.02 11.51 7.16
C SER A 28 0.81 12.25 7.73
N ASN A 29 0.07 12.98 6.90
CA ASN A 29 -1.16 13.66 7.29
C ASN A 29 -2.29 12.67 7.63
N ASP A 30 -2.27 11.49 7.02
CA ASP A 30 -3.30 10.44 7.18
C ASP A 30 -2.96 9.47 8.32
N THR A 31 -1.91 9.73 9.10
CA THR A 31 -1.38 8.80 10.12
C THR A 31 -2.42 8.35 11.12
N THR A 32 -3.14 9.29 11.72
CA THR A 32 -4.12 9.00 12.77
C THR A 32 -5.21 8.11 12.21
N LEU A 33 -5.74 8.48 11.05
CA LEU A 33 -6.76 7.72 10.35
C LEU A 33 -6.30 6.31 10.03
N VAL A 34 -5.13 6.13 9.41
CA VAL A 34 -4.63 4.80 9.03
C VAL A 34 -4.43 3.92 10.27
N LYS A 35 -3.94 4.49 11.38
CA LYS A 35 -3.76 3.75 12.63
C LYS A 35 -5.09 3.35 13.28
N ASP A 36 -6.02 4.29 13.37
CA ASP A 36 -7.28 4.08 14.07
C ASP A 36 -8.27 3.22 13.26
N THR A 37 -8.07 3.10 11.94
CA THR A 37 -8.94 2.33 11.05
C THR A 37 -8.25 1.08 10.51
N LEU A 38 -7.32 1.23 9.55
CA LEU A 38 -6.71 0.10 8.84
C LEU A 38 -5.85 -0.77 9.75
N VAL A 39 -5.03 -0.17 10.61
CA VAL A 39 -4.16 -0.94 11.52
C VAL A 39 -5.01 -1.64 12.59
N GLN A 40 -5.99 -0.94 13.16
CA GLN A 40 -6.94 -1.55 14.09
C GLN A 40 -7.65 -2.75 13.44
N PHE A 41 -8.27 -2.54 12.28
CA PHE A 41 -9.00 -3.58 11.57
C PHE A 41 -8.11 -4.77 11.18
N LEU A 42 -6.97 -4.52 10.53
CA LEU A 42 -6.15 -5.59 9.97
C LEU A 42 -5.27 -6.28 11.02
N GLU A 43 -4.57 -5.53 11.90
CA GLU A 43 -3.64 -6.14 12.87
C GLU A 43 -4.33 -6.60 14.15
N LYS A 44 -5.33 -5.87 14.67
CA LYS A 44 -5.96 -6.19 15.96
C LYS A 44 -7.11 -7.17 15.82
N ASP A 45 -7.95 -6.96 14.81
CA ASP A 45 -9.20 -7.72 14.69
C ASP A 45 -9.07 -8.92 13.74
N ASN A 46 -7.98 -8.99 12.96
CA ASN A 46 -7.83 -9.94 11.85
C ASN A 46 -6.44 -10.60 11.72
N ASP A 47 -5.54 -10.36 12.68
CA ASP A 47 -4.20 -10.97 12.79
C ASP A 47 -3.28 -10.81 11.56
N PHE A 48 -3.47 -9.77 10.74
CA PHE A 48 -2.49 -9.42 9.70
C PHE A 48 -1.26 -8.75 10.32
N LYS A 49 -0.12 -8.91 9.66
CA LYS A 49 1.12 -8.22 10.01
C LYS A 49 1.44 -7.15 8.98
N LEU A 50 1.32 -5.88 9.36
CA LEU A 50 1.57 -4.76 8.45
C LEU A 50 2.99 -4.22 8.62
N CYS A 51 3.58 -3.71 7.54
CA CYS A 51 4.76 -2.87 7.55
C CYS A 51 4.33 -1.42 7.34
N LEU A 52 4.67 -0.52 8.27
CA LEU A 52 4.37 0.90 8.22
C LEU A 52 5.67 1.71 8.22
N HIS A 53 5.77 2.69 7.33
CA HIS A 53 6.98 3.50 7.20
C HIS A 53 7.36 4.28 8.47
N GLN A 54 6.40 4.61 9.33
CA GLN A 54 6.66 5.33 10.59
C GLN A 54 7.09 4.42 11.75
N ARG A 55 6.86 3.11 11.62
CA ARG A 55 7.07 2.13 12.69
C ARG A 55 8.25 1.21 12.40
N ASP A 56 8.33 0.74 11.16
CA ASP A 56 9.15 -0.41 10.79
C ASP A 56 10.39 -0.02 9.96
N PHE A 57 10.50 1.24 9.53
CA PHE A 57 11.69 1.73 8.82
C PHE A 57 12.87 1.87 9.78
N ARG A 58 14.05 1.48 9.30
CA ARG A 58 15.29 1.54 10.06
C ARG A 58 15.82 2.97 10.04
N ALA A 59 15.95 3.57 11.22
CA ALA A 59 16.55 4.89 11.36
C ALA A 59 18.02 4.87 10.91
N GLY A 60 18.43 5.87 10.12
CA GLY A 60 19.79 5.97 9.59
C GLY A 60 20.01 5.30 8.23
N GLU A 61 19.08 4.46 7.77
CA GLU A 61 19.10 3.88 6.43
C GLU A 61 18.49 4.83 5.39
N ASN A 62 18.87 4.68 4.12
CA ASN A 62 18.29 5.45 3.03
C ASN A 62 16.78 5.16 2.92
N ILE A 63 15.97 6.20 2.72
CA ILE A 63 14.51 6.06 2.58
C ILE A 63 14.13 5.13 1.42
N VAL A 64 14.87 5.18 0.32
CA VAL A 64 14.63 4.32 -0.85
C VAL A 64 14.92 2.87 -0.49
N ASP A 65 15.99 2.60 0.26
CA ASP A 65 16.35 1.25 0.67
C ASP A 65 15.32 0.66 1.64
N ASN A 66 14.82 1.47 2.58
CA ASN A 66 13.70 1.08 3.45
C ASN A 66 12.43 0.72 2.66
N ILE A 67 12.09 1.49 1.61
CA ILE A 67 10.93 1.20 0.76
C ILE A 67 11.14 -0.11 -0.01
N ILE A 68 12.34 -0.34 -0.58
CA ILE A 68 12.65 -1.60 -1.27
C ILE A 68 12.50 -2.79 -0.32
N ASP A 69 13.09 -2.69 0.87
CA ASP A 69 13.05 -3.73 1.89
C ASP A 69 11.61 -4.05 2.27
N ALA A 70 10.81 -3.02 2.57
CA ALA A 70 9.41 -3.19 2.92
C ALA A 70 8.61 -3.87 1.81
N ILE A 71 8.77 -3.45 0.55
CA ILE A 71 8.08 -4.07 -0.58
C ILE A 71 8.55 -5.52 -0.79
N CYS A 72 9.84 -5.84 -0.61
CA CYS A 72 10.31 -7.21 -0.79
C CYS A 72 9.92 -8.14 0.36
N LYS A 73 9.64 -7.59 1.55
CA LYS A 73 9.27 -8.35 2.73
C LYS A 73 7.76 -8.49 2.90
N SER A 74 6.97 -7.74 2.15
CA SER A 74 5.52 -7.79 2.16
C SER A 74 4.94 -8.57 1.00
N ARG A 75 3.88 -9.34 1.24
CA ARG A 75 3.12 -10.03 0.18
C ARG A 75 2.41 -9.01 -0.73
N GLU A 76 1.73 -8.04 -0.11
CA GLU A 76 0.99 -7.00 -0.80
C GLU A 76 1.55 -5.60 -0.51
N VAL A 77 1.27 -4.65 -1.40
CA VAL A 77 1.49 -3.21 -1.20
C VAL A 77 0.12 -2.55 -1.21
N VAL A 78 -0.26 -1.98 -0.08
CA VAL A 78 -1.50 -1.23 0.09
C VAL A 78 -1.15 0.26 0.03
N ILE A 79 -1.73 1.00 -0.92
CA ILE A 79 -1.58 2.45 -1.00
C ILE A 79 -2.90 3.09 -0.61
N VAL A 80 -2.86 3.91 0.43
CA VAL A 80 -3.97 4.74 0.87
C VAL A 80 -3.84 6.10 0.19
N ILE A 81 -4.86 6.48 -0.57
CA ILE A 81 -4.87 7.70 -1.39
C ILE A 81 -5.99 8.64 -0.94
N THR A 82 -5.57 9.89 -0.76
CA THR A 82 -6.39 11.11 -0.73
C THR A 82 -6.06 11.97 -1.95
N GLN A 83 -6.89 12.96 -2.25
CA GLN A 83 -6.62 14.05 -3.18
C GLN A 83 -5.31 14.76 -2.82
N GLU A 84 -5.06 15.02 -1.53
CA GLU A 84 -3.81 15.63 -1.08
C GLU A 84 -2.60 14.72 -1.39
N TYR A 85 -2.74 13.41 -1.21
CA TYR A 85 -1.70 12.45 -1.58
C TYR A 85 -1.39 12.49 -3.08
N LEU A 86 -2.43 12.57 -3.93
CA LEU A 86 -2.25 12.67 -5.39
C LEU A 86 -1.50 13.94 -5.79
N ASP A 87 -1.83 15.07 -5.16
CA ASP A 87 -1.24 16.36 -5.50
C ASP A 87 0.22 16.47 -4.98
N SER A 88 0.57 15.80 -3.87
CA SER A 88 1.85 16.03 -3.18
C SER A 88 2.85 14.86 -3.20
N GLN A 89 2.39 13.60 -3.16
CA GLN A 89 3.26 12.43 -2.99
C GLN A 89 3.27 11.47 -4.18
N TRP A 90 2.19 11.41 -4.97
CA TRP A 90 2.05 10.42 -6.04
C TRP A 90 3.19 10.46 -7.05
N GLY A 91 3.57 11.64 -7.54
CA GLY A 91 4.65 11.77 -8.52
C GLY A 91 6.00 11.25 -8.00
N LYS A 92 6.29 11.43 -6.71
CA LYS A 92 7.51 10.90 -6.08
C LYS A 92 7.44 9.38 -5.99
N PHE A 93 6.31 8.85 -5.54
CA PHE A 93 6.07 7.42 -5.46
C PHE A 93 6.25 6.73 -6.82
N GLU A 94 5.69 7.30 -7.88
CA GLU A 94 5.82 6.77 -9.24
C GLU A 94 7.28 6.71 -9.71
N ILE A 95 8.05 7.78 -9.46
CA ILE A 95 9.48 7.83 -9.77
C ILE A 95 10.22 6.73 -9.01
N ASP A 96 9.92 6.53 -7.72
CA ASP A 96 10.58 5.50 -6.91
C ASP A 96 10.21 4.08 -7.38
N MET A 97 8.94 3.82 -7.67
CA MET A 97 8.47 2.53 -8.22
C MET A 97 9.05 2.22 -9.60
N SER A 98 9.20 3.24 -10.46
CA SER A 98 9.76 3.06 -11.81
C SER A 98 11.25 2.75 -11.76
N ARG A 99 12.00 3.42 -10.88
CA ARG A 99 13.40 3.11 -10.59
C ARG A 99 13.60 1.68 -10.11
N MET A 100 12.67 1.18 -9.31
CA MET A 100 12.69 -0.18 -8.79
C MET A 100 12.23 -1.26 -9.79
N GLN A 101 11.72 -0.87 -10.97
CA GLN A 101 11.11 -1.77 -11.95
C GLN A 101 9.97 -2.63 -11.37
N LEU A 102 9.33 -2.18 -10.29
CA LEU A 102 8.24 -2.90 -9.64
C LEU A 102 6.99 -3.00 -10.52
N HIS A 103 6.88 -2.14 -11.54
CA HIS A 103 5.89 -2.25 -12.61
C HIS A 103 5.90 -3.61 -13.35
N GLN A 104 6.97 -4.40 -13.21
CA GLN A 104 7.09 -5.75 -13.78
C GLN A 104 6.82 -6.88 -12.78
N ARG A 105 6.63 -6.58 -11.49
CA ARG A 105 6.15 -7.57 -10.51
C ARG A 105 4.67 -7.83 -10.75
N ASN A 106 4.20 -9.01 -10.35
CA ASN A 106 2.86 -9.52 -10.62
C ASN A 106 1.78 -8.45 -10.35
N LYS A 107 0.81 -8.41 -11.26
CA LYS A 107 -0.34 -7.48 -11.28
C LYS A 107 -1.19 -7.52 -10.00
N ASN A 108 -1.01 -8.53 -9.15
CA ASN A 108 -1.85 -8.75 -7.98
C ASN A 108 -1.27 -8.17 -6.68
N MET A 109 -0.08 -7.55 -6.71
CA MET A 109 0.61 -7.08 -5.49
C MET A 109 0.16 -5.68 -5.01
N LEU A 110 -0.73 -5.00 -5.74
CA LEU A 110 -1.04 -3.58 -5.50
C LEU A 110 -2.52 -3.39 -5.20
N ILE A 111 -2.83 -2.92 -4.00
CA ILE A 111 -4.17 -2.58 -3.53
C ILE A 111 -4.24 -1.07 -3.32
N LEU A 112 -5.17 -0.40 -3.98
CA LEU A 112 -5.48 1.00 -3.78
C LEU A 112 -6.67 1.15 -2.85
N ILE A 113 -6.52 1.93 -1.80
CA ILE A 113 -7.62 2.34 -0.92
C ILE A 113 -7.83 3.83 -1.15
N MET A 114 -9.00 4.19 -1.66
CA MET A 114 -9.39 5.60 -1.81
C MET A 114 -10.21 6.01 -0.59
N LEU A 115 -9.70 7.02 0.12
CA LEU A 115 -10.34 7.56 1.32
C LEU A 115 -11.46 8.56 1.00
N GLU A 116 -11.48 9.06 -0.22
CA GLU A 116 -12.46 10.03 -0.70
C GLU A 116 -12.75 9.76 -2.18
N ASP A 117 -13.88 10.28 -2.66
CA ASP A 117 -14.21 10.24 -4.08
C ASP A 117 -13.23 11.13 -4.86
N ILE A 118 -12.35 10.46 -5.61
CA ILE A 118 -11.37 11.12 -6.48
C ILE A 118 -11.89 11.06 -7.92
N PRO A 119 -12.21 12.22 -8.53
CA PRO A 119 -12.63 12.24 -9.92
C PRO A 119 -11.56 11.67 -10.84
N TYR A 120 -11.95 10.83 -11.80
CA TYR A 120 -11.02 10.22 -12.76
C TYR A 120 -10.14 11.25 -13.49
N GLN A 121 -10.65 12.46 -13.71
CA GLN A 121 -9.89 13.56 -14.34
C GLN A 121 -8.71 14.03 -13.49
N ARG A 122 -8.82 13.92 -12.16
CA ARG A 122 -7.75 14.25 -11.21
C ARG A 122 -6.76 13.11 -11.02
N MET A 123 -7.09 11.90 -11.44
CA MET A 123 -6.16 10.79 -11.34
C MET A 123 -4.94 11.03 -12.25
N PRO A 124 -3.72 10.90 -11.72
CA PRO A 124 -2.49 10.88 -12.52
C PRO A 124 -2.58 9.88 -13.67
N ASP A 125 -2.06 10.24 -14.84
CA ASP A 125 -2.12 9.37 -16.03
C ASP A 125 -1.46 8.01 -15.79
N SER A 126 -0.45 7.97 -14.94
CA SER A 126 0.20 6.74 -14.50
C SER A 126 -0.73 5.79 -13.76
N LEU A 127 -1.60 6.29 -12.87
CA LEU A 127 -2.67 5.49 -12.26
C LEU A 127 -3.68 5.02 -13.29
N LYS A 128 -4.08 5.90 -14.22
CA LYS A 128 -5.04 5.55 -15.29
C LYS A 128 -4.53 4.38 -16.13
N HIS A 129 -3.23 4.34 -16.43
CA HIS A 129 -2.59 3.27 -17.21
C HIS A 129 -2.61 1.90 -16.52
N ILE A 130 -2.64 1.88 -15.20
CA ILE A 130 -2.66 0.65 -14.40
C ILE A 130 -4.01 0.40 -13.71
N TRP A 131 -5.02 1.21 -13.99
CA TRP A 131 -6.34 1.13 -13.36
C TRP A 131 -7.00 -0.24 -13.51
N GLN A 132 -6.78 -0.91 -14.64
CA GLN A 132 -7.33 -2.25 -14.91
C GLN A 132 -6.63 -3.37 -14.14
N VAL A 133 -5.47 -3.11 -13.55
CA VAL A 133 -4.66 -4.12 -12.86
C VAL A 133 -4.56 -3.88 -11.36
N ILE A 134 -5.12 -2.78 -10.84
CA ILE A 134 -5.15 -2.51 -9.41
C ILE A 134 -6.49 -2.92 -8.81
N ILE A 135 -6.47 -3.52 -7.63
CA ILE A 135 -7.66 -3.65 -6.81
C ILE A 135 -7.95 -2.30 -6.15
N CYS A 136 -9.01 -1.64 -6.57
CA CYS A 136 -9.46 -0.38 -5.97
C CYS A 136 -10.60 -0.62 -4.98
N LEU A 137 -10.43 -0.09 -3.77
CA LEU A 137 -11.39 -0.14 -2.68
C LEU A 137 -11.75 1.29 -2.25
N GLU A 138 -12.99 1.67 -2.52
CA GLU A 138 -13.57 2.93 -2.09
C GLU A 138 -14.17 2.73 -0.70
N ILE A 139 -13.81 3.61 0.24
CA ILE A 139 -14.48 3.66 1.55
C ILE A 139 -15.75 4.50 1.39
N ASP A 140 -16.89 3.94 1.79
CA ASP A 140 -18.14 4.70 1.86
C ASP A 140 -17.95 5.90 2.80
N GLU A 141 -18.26 7.11 2.33
CA GLU A 141 -18.10 8.37 3.09
C GLU A 141 -18.73 8.30 4.49
N ASN A 142 -19.82 7.53 4.66
CA ASN A 142 -20.50 7.37 5.95
C ASN A 142 -19.71 6.50 6.93
N LEU A 143 -18.95 5.51 6.44
CA LEU A 143 -18.05 4.68 7.25
C LEU A 143 -16.77 5.43 7.61
N PHE A 144 -16.34 6.33 6.72
CA PHE A 144 -15.15 7.17 6.89
C PHE A 144 -15.29 8.16 8.05
N GLN A 145 -16.45 8.81 8.19
CA GLN A 145 -16.70 9.77 9.27
C GLN A 145 -16.82 9.13 10.67
N LEU A 146 -17.11 7.82 10.72
CA LEU A 146 -17.35 7.11 11.97
C LEU A 146 -16.13 6.32 12.48
N ASN A 147 -15.06 6.18 11.68
CA ASN A 147 -13.92 5.29 11.96
C ASN A 147 -14.33 3.81 12.19
N ILE A 148 -15.42 3.35 11.59
CA ILE A 148 -15.92 1.98 11.77
C ILE A 148 -15.72 1.22 10.46
N ILE A 149 -14.47 0.81 10.18
CA ILE A 149 -14.25 -0.28 9.23
C ILE A 149 -14.54 -1.57 9.99
N ASP A 150 -15.63 -2.26 9.66
CA ASP A 150 -15.96 -3.56 10.24
C ASP A 150 -15.94 -4.68 9.19
N GLN A 151 -15.81 -5.94 9.64
CA GLN A 151 -15.73 -7.12 8.77
C GLN A 151 -17.07 -7.43 8.07
N ASN A 152 -18.16 -6.79 8.48
CA ASN A 152 -19.49 -6.98 7.89
C ASN A 152 -19.74 -5.99 6.74
N SER A 153 -19.02 -4.87 6.72
CA SER A 153 -19.01 -3.87 5.66
C SER A 153 -18.48 -4.46 4.36
N MET A 154 -19.01 -3.96 3.24
CA MET A 154 -18.56 -4.40 1.91
C MET A 154 -17.07 -4.08 1.70
N PHE A 155 -16.61 -2.94 2.20
CA PHE A 155 -15.20 -2.55 2.16
C PHE A 155 -14.32 -3.54 2.94
N GLY A 156 -14.65 -3.82 4.20
CA GLY A 156 -13.87 -4.71 5.07
C GLY A 156 -13.74 -6.11 4.49
N LYS A 157 -14.84 -6.66 3.94
CA LYS A 157 -14.82 -7.97 3.25
C LYS A 157 -13.91 -7.96 2.04
N ARG A 158 -14.06 -6.96 1.15
CA ARG A 158 -13.25 -6.86 -0.07
C ARG A 158 -11.77 -6.66 0.24
N LEU A 159 -11.43 -5.85 1.24
CA LEU A 159 -10.06 -5.64 1.69
C LEU A 159 -9.44 -6.93 2.23
N PHE A 160 -10.18 -7.62 3.10
CA PHE A 160 -9.73 -8.87 3.70
C PHE A 160 -9.53 -9.99 2.66
N GLU A 161 -10.46 -10.12 1.71
CA GLU A 161 -10.35 -11.06 0.59
C GLU A 161 -9.14 -10.73 -0.29
N SER A 162 -8.94 -9.46 -0.61
CA SER A 162 -7.82 -9.02 -1.46
C SER A 162 -6.46 -9.36 -0.84
N LEU A 163 -6.33 -9.23 0.48
CA LEU A 163 -5.10 -9.53 1.20
C LEU A 163 -4.85 -11.04 1.43
N LYS A 164 -5.84 -11.92 1.24
CA LYS A 164 -5.73 -13.37 1.45
C LYS A 164 -5.50 -14.19 0.16
N THR A 165 -5.57 -13.54 -1.00
CA THR A 165 -5.35 -14.17 -2.32
C THR A 165 -3.89 -14.58 -2.53
#